data_AF-A0A8J4QH79-F1
#
_entry.id   AF-A0A8J4QH79-F1
#
_cell.length_a   1.000
_cell.length_b   1.000
_cell.length_c   1.000
_cell.angle_alpha   90.00
_cell.angle_beta   90.00
_cell.angle_gamma   90.00
#
_symmetry.space_group_name_H-M   'P 1'
#
loop_
_entity.id
_entity.type
_entity.pdbx_description
1 polymer ?
#
loop_
_entity_poly.entity_id
_entity_poly.type
_entity_poly.pdbx_seq_one_letter_code
_entity_poly.pdbx_strand_id
1 'polypeptide(L)'
;MELALLKIRYGPEFGSPPSYMREKLLTILSQSGKSSSFIDDISVVKRYTSELSHAFPVSSDEEALAKARKEVKNERVHFVWTQFSELNSYFRKQAEDAEKLNGRLAEMMSLLTCHKKSANRKGVKCSIKPELKEILTRLDARIRSLYATLPANTMLIICTGHGDTAIVH
;
A
#
# COMPACT_ATOMS: atom_id res chain seq x y z
N MET A 1 -19.71 -24.78 -22.31
CA MET A 1 -18.85 -24.72 -23.52
C MET A 1 -19.20 -23.57 -24.46
N GLU A 2 -20.28 -22.81 -24.22
CA GLU A 2 -20.73 -21.75 -25.12
C GLU A 2 -19.82 -20.51 -25.16
N LEU A 3 -19.21 -20.12 -24.05
CA LEU A 3 -18.30 -18.96 -23.99
C LEU A 3 -17.06 -19.10 -24.90
N ALA A 4 -16.54 -20.32 -25.05
CA ALA A 4 -15.41 -20.59 -25.95
C ALA A 4 -15.81 -20.41 -27.41
N LEU A 5 -17.00 -20.90 -27.80
CA LEU A 5 -17.54 -20.71 -29.15
C LEU A 5 -17.81 -19.23 -29.45
N LEU A 6 -18.30 -18.48 -28.46
CA LEU A 6 -18.53 -17.05 -28.58
C LEU A 6 -17.21 -16.26 -28.73
N LYS A 7 -16.15 -16.61 -28.00
CA LYS A 7 -14.81 -16.01 -28.19
C LYS A 7 -14.17 -16.36 -29.54
N ILE A 8 -14.41 -17.57 -30.07
CA ILE A 8 -13.97 -17.92 -31.43
C ILE A 8 -14.70 -17.08 -32.48
N ARG A 9 -16.01 -16.85 -32.28
CA ARG A 9 -16.86 -16.15 -33.24
C ARG A 9 -16.69 -14.63 -33.25
N TYR A 10 -16.47 -14.04 -32.08
CA TYR A 10 -16.43 -12.58 -31.89
C TYR A 10 -15.06 -12.06 -31.46
N GLY A 11 -14.05 -12.93 -31.42
CA GLY A 11 -12.68 -12.59 -31.04
C GLY A 11 -12.40 -12.81 -29.54
N PRO A 12 -11.10 -12.87 -29.18
CA PRO A 12 -10.66 -13.17 -27.82
C PRO A 12 -11.22 -12.20 -26.76
N GLU A 13 -11.57 -10.99 -27.20
CA GLU A 13 -12.17 -9.91 -26.39
C GLU A 13 -13.69 -10.02 -26.19
N PHE A 14 -14.34 -11.07 -26.70
CA PHE A 14 -15.76 -11.26 -26.45
C PHE A 14 -16.05 -11.49 -24.96
N GLY A 15 -16.97 -10.68 -24.42
CA GLY A 15 -17.29 -10.65 -22.99
C GLY A 15 -16.30 -9.86 -22.14
N SER A 16 -15.26 -9.25 -22.74
CA SER A 16 -14.46 -8.24 -22.06
C SER A 16 -15.40 -7.08 -21.66
N PRO A 17 -15.33 -6.58 -20.42
CA PRO A 17 -16.09 -5.39 -20.06
C PRO A 17 -15.80 -4.28 -21.07
N PRO A 18 -16.76 -3.39 -21.38
CA PRO A 18 -16.48 -2.25 -22.25
C PRO A 18 -15.24 -1.55 -21.73
N SER A 19 -14.43 -1.04 -22.66
CA SER A 19 -13.28 -0.19 -22.39
C SER A 19 -13.74 1.02 -21.55
N TYR A 20 -13.92 0.81 -20.25
CA TYR A 20 -13.66 1.84 -19.26
C TYR A 20 -12.19 2.15 -19.48
N MET A 21 -11.90 3.21 -20.25
CA MET A 21 -10.58 3.79 -20.19
C MET A 21 -10.35 4.08 -18.72
N ARG A 22 -9.50 3.27 -18.08
CA ARG A 22 -9.24 3.38 -16.65
C ARG A 22 -8.48 4.68 -16.47
N GLU A 23 -9.20 5.76 -16.23
CA GLU A 23 -8.60 7.05 -15.95
C GLU A 23 -7.95 7.01 -14.58
N LYS A 24 -6.77 7.62 -14.48
CA LYS A 24 -6.06 7.74 -13.21
C LYS A 24 -6.81 8.74 -12.34
N LEU A 25 -6.87 8.49 -11.03
CA LEU A 25 -7.50 9.43 -10.08
C LEU A 25 -6.97 10.87 -10.23
N LEU A 26 -5.66 11.04 -10.40
CA LEU A 26 -5.06 12.37 -10.57
C LEU A 26 -5.47 13.04 -11.89
N THR A 27 -5.73 12.27 -12.94
CA THR A 27 -6.28 12.81 -14.21
C THR A 27 -7.70 13.33 -13.98
N ILE A 28 -8.54 12.56 -13.29
CA ILE A 28 -9.93 12.96 -12.97
C ILE A 28 -9.93 14.22 -12.08
N LEU A 29 -9.08 14.27 -11.06
CA LEU A 29 -8.94 15.44 -10.19
C LEU A 29 -8.52 16.67 -11.01
N SER A 30 -7.49 16.54 -11.84
CA SER A 30 -7.02 17.58 -12.75
C SER A 30 -8.13 18.10 -13.68
N GLN A 31 -8.88 17.21 -14.33
CA GLN A 31 -10.02 17.56 -15.20
C GLN A 31 -11.14 18.29 -14.43
N SER A 32 -11.31 17.99 -13.14
CA SER A 32 -12.26 18.69 -12.26
C SER A 32 -11.75 20.04 -11.71
N GLY A 33 -10.60 20.51 -12.19
CA GLY A 33 -9.96 21.76 -11.73
C GLY A 33 -9.32 21.63 -10.35
N LYS A 34 -9.08 20.42 -9.86
CA LYS A 34 -8.44 20.15 -8.57
C LYS A 34 -6.98 19.82 -8.78
N SER A 35 -6.12 20.70 -8.26
CA SER A 35 -4.69 20.48 -8.14
C SER A 35 -4.36 19.42 -7.09
N SER A 36 -3.33 18.64 -7.36
CA SER A 36 -2.91 17.53 -6.52
C SER A 36 -1.39 17.45 -6.39
N SER A 37 -0.90 17.04 -5.22
CA SER A 37 0.50 16.74 -4.97
C SER A 37 0.68 15.24 -4.73
N PHE A 38 1.63 14.63 -5.43
CA PHE A 38 1.89 13.21 -5.40
C PHE A 38 3.33 12.93 -4.96
N ILE A 39 3.49 12.34 -3.78
CA ILE A 39 4.76 12.16 -3.07
C ILE A 39 5.02 10.68 -2.87
N ASP A 40 5.90 10.10 -3.67
CA ASP A 40 6.14 8.64 -3.66
C ASP A 40 7.50 8.29 -4.28
N ASP A 41 7.84 7.01 -4.36
CA ASP A 41 8.98 6.52 -5.12
C ASP A 41 8.91 6.96 -6.59
N ILE A 42 10.07 7.22 -7.19
CA ILE A 42 10.19 7.73 -8.56
C ILE A 42 9.46 6.87 -9.60
N SER A 43 9.45 5.54 -9.42
CA SER A 43 8.77 4.63 -10.35
C SER A 43 7.25 4.78 -10.30
N VAL A 44 6.71 5.05 -9.10
CA VAL A 44 5.28 5.26 -8.87
C VAL A 44 4.89 6.65 -9.34
N VAL A 45 5.64 7.69 -8.97
CA VAL A 45 5.41 9.07 -9.40
C VAL A 45 5.35 9.15 -10.92
N LYS A 46 6.36 8.64 -11.64
CA LYS A 46 6.37 8.65 -13.12
C LYS A 46 5.18 7.93 -13.75
N ARG A 47 4.66 6.90 -13.07
CA ARG A 47 3.54 6.10 -13.58
C ARG A 47 2.20 6.78 -13.37
N TYR A 48 2.01 7.50 -12.26
CA TYR A 48 0.68 7.92 -11.83
C TYR A 48 0.41 9.42 -11.93
N THR A 49 1.44 10.27 -12.04
CA THR A 49 1.24 11.72 -12.16
C THR A 49 0.54 12.13 -13.46
N SER A 50 -0.13 13.28 -13.39
CA SER A 50 -0.74 14.01 -14.50
C SER A 50 0.00 15.34 -14.69
N GLU A 51 -0.11 15.97 -15.86
CA GLU A 51 0.59 17.23 -16.19
C GLU A 51 0.33 18.37 -15.19
N LEU A 52 -0.88 18.43 -14.60
CA LEU A 52 -1.25 19.46 -13.62
C LEU A 52 -0.99 19.07 -12.16
N SER A 53 -0.35 17.92 -11.91
CA SER A 53 -0.03 17.46 -10.56
C SER A 53 1.42 17.79 -10.17
N HIS A 54 1.62 18.24 -8.93
CA HIS A 54 2.96 18.38 -8.38
C HIS A 54 3.54 16.99 -8.09
N ALA A 55 4.69 16.69 -8.67
CA ALA A 55 5.35 15.40 -8.58
C ALA A 55 6.58 15.49 -7.68
N PHE A 56 6.59 14.75 -6.57
CA PHE A 56 7.69 14.72 -5.62
C PHE A 56 8.24 13.29 -5.50
N PRO A 57 9.22 12.90 -6.32
CA PRO A 57 9.94 11.65 -6.11
C PRO A 57 10.71 11.74 -4.80
N VAL A 58 10.56 10.74 -3.95
CA VAL A 58 11.25 10.65 -2.65
C VAL A 58 11.94 9.31 -2.48
N SER A 59 12.99 9.29 -1.67
CA SER A 59 13.83 8.11 -1.43
C SER A 59 13.71 7.55 -0.01
N SER A 60 13.01 8.26 0.89
CA SER A 60 12.83 7.85 2.28
C SER A 60 11.53 8.38 2.86
N ASP A 61 11.05 7.73 3.93
CA ASP A 61 9.83 8.12 4.63
C ASP A 61 9.96 9.48 5.33
N GLU A 62 11.16 9.87 5.77
CA GLU A 62 11.40 11.19 6.36
C GLU A 62 11.29 12.31 5.31
N GLU A 63 11.79 12.07 4.11
CA GLU A 63 11.62 12.98 2.98
C GLU A 63 10.14 13.07 2.57
N ALA A 64 9.46 11.93 2.49
CA ALA A 64 8.02 11.86 2.21
C ALA A 64 7.22 12.69 3.22
N LEU A 65 7.51 12.51 4.53
CA LEU A 65 6.86 13.24 5.60
C LEU A 65 7.12 14.76 5.50
N ALA A 66 8.36 15.17 5.25
CA ALA A 66 8.71 16.58 5.13
C ALA A 66 7.98 17.26 3.96
N LYS A 67 7.89 16.59 2.81
CA LYS A 67 7.14 17.10 1.64
C LYS A 67 5.64 17.11 1.92
N ALA A 68 5.08 16.06 2.50
CA ALA A 68 3.66 15.98 2.82
C ALA A 68 3.25 17.11 3.76
N ARG A 69 4.00 17.34 4.84
CA ARG A 69 3.75 18.44 5.79
C ARG A 69 3.82 19.84 5.15
N LYS A 70 4.62 20.01 4.11
CA LYS A 70 4.67 21.25 3.33
C LYS A 70 3.44 21.39 2.43
N GLU A 71 3.11 20.35 1.67
CA GLU A 71 2.05 20.38 0.67
C GLU A 71 0.65 20.44 1.28
N VAL A 72 0.41 19.82 2.44
CA VAL A 72 -0.90 19.92 3.13
C VAL A 72 -1.22 21.34 3.61
N LYS A 73 -0.22 22.23 3.70
CA LYS A 73 -0.41 23.66 4.03
C LYS A 73 -0.52 24.54 2.80
N ASN A 74 -0.35 23.98 1.61
CA ASN A 74 -0.44 24.73 0.37
C ASN A 74 -1.92 24.90 0.00
N GLU A 75 -2.45 26.11 0.18
CA GLU A 75 -3.85 26.44 -0.13
C GLU A 75 -4.23 26.22 -1.60
N ARG A 76 -3.23 26.16 -2.48
CA ARG A 76 -3.43 25.87 -3.90
C ARG A 76 -3.52 24.38 -4.20
N VAL A 77 -3.40 23.48 -3.22
CA VAL A 77 -3.44 22.02 -3.41
C VAL A 77 -4.67 21.45 -2.73
N HIS A 78 -5.45 20.66 -3.45
CA HIS A 78 -6.72 20.09 -2.95
C HIS A 78 -6.59 18.63 -2.54
N PHE A 79 -5.59 17.92 -3.06
CA PHE A 79 -5.36 16.51 -2.80
C PHE A 79 -3.87 16.23 -2.63
N VAL A 80 -3.51 15.53 -1.55
CA VAL A 80 -2.12 15.12 -1.30
C VAL A 80 -2.08 13.61 -1.13
N TRP A 81 -1.29 12.95 -1.96
CA TRP A 81 -0.92 11.55 -1.79
C TRP A 81 0.50 11.46 -1.25
N THR A 82 0.70 10.65 -0.22
CA THR A 82 2.03 10.30 0.28
C THR A 82 2.07 8.84 0.69
N GLN A 83 3.18 8.17 0.39
CA GLN A 83 3.42 6.78 0.79
C GLN A 83 4.62 6.69 1.75
N PHE A 84 4.43 5.96 2.85
CA PHE A 84 5.51 5.49 3.71
C PHE A 84 5.86 4.04 3.33
N SER A 85 7.09 3.86 2.88
CA SER A 85 7.60 2.68 2.18
C SER A 85 8.34 1.69 3.08
N GLU A 86 8.74 2.09 4.29
CA GLU A 86 9.59 1.28 5.18
C GLU A 86 8.94 -0.07 5.51
N LEU A 87 7.65 -0.07 5.86
CA LEU A 87 6.91 -1.30 6.19
C LEU A 87 6.78 -2.24 4.98
N ASN A 88 6.50 -1.70 3.80
CA ASN A 88 6.41 -2.49 2.57
C ASN A 88 7.78 -3.09 2.20
N SER A 89 8.85 -2.31 2.37
CA SER A 89 10.23 -2.75 2.12
C SER A 89 10.62 -3.88 3.06
N TYR A 90 10.19 -3.82 4.32
CA TYR A 90 10.37 -4.89 5.28
C TYR A 90 9.68 -6.18 4.85
N PHE A 91 8.40 -6.13 4.46
CA PHE A 91 7.69 -7.33 3.99
C PHE A 91 8.29 -7.90 2.71
N ARG A 92 8.71 -7.04 1.77
CA ARG A 92 9.39 -7.49 0.54
C ARG A 92 10.68 -8.26 0.86
N LYS A 93 11.53 -7.74 1.74
CA LYS A 93 12.74 -8.43 2.20
C LYS A 93 12.44 -9.78 2.85
N GLN A 94 11.33 -9.90 3.57
CA GLN A 94 10.92 -11.18 4.16
C GLN A 94 10.44 -12.19 3.13
N ALA A 95 9.78 -11.73 2.07
CA ALA A 95 9.32 -12.59 0.98
C ALA A 95 10.48 -13.10 0.12
N GLU A 96 11.56 -12.31 -0.01
CA GLU A 96 12.77 -12.68 -0.75
C GLU A 96 13.63 -13.72 -0.01
N ASP A 97 13.53 -13.81 1.32
CA ASP A 97 14.23 -14.80 2.15
C ASP A 97 13.45 -16.11 2.24
N ALA A 98 13.56 -16.93 1.19
CA ALA A 98 12.81 -18.17 1.02
C ALA A 98 13.02 -19.18 2.18
N GLU A 99 14.23 -19.26 2.73
CA GLU A 99 14.55 -20.20 3.81
C GLU A 99 13.81 -19.82 5.10
N LYS A 100 13.84 -18.53 5.46
CA LYS A 100 13.13 -17.99 6.62
C LYS A 100 11.62 -17.99 6.44
N LEU A 101 11.14 -17.75 5.22
CA LEU A 101 9.72 -17.81 4.88
C LEU A 101 9.18 -19.25 5.02
N ASN A 102 9.88 -20.24 4.47
CA ASN A 102 9.51 -21.65 4.56
C ASN A 102 9.46 -22.14 6.01
N GLY A 103 10.42 -21.74 6.85
CA GLY A 103 10.40 -22.07 8.28
C GLY A 103 9.15 -21.54 9.00
N ARG A 104 8.73 -20.30 8.70
CA ARG A 104 7.52 -19.69 9.28
C ARG A 104 6.23 -20.31 8.75
N LEU A 105 6.18 -20.64 7.46
CA LEU A 105 5.06 -21.36 6.86
C LEU A 105 4.90 -22.74 7.50
N ALA A 106 6.00 -23.48 7.67
CA ALA A 106 5.98 -24.78 8.35
C ALA A 106 5.51 -24.67 9.81
N GLU A 107 5.95 -23.63 10.54
CA GLU A 107 5.47 -23.35 11.89
C GLU A 107 3.97 -23.07 11.92
N MET A 108 3.46 -22.20 11.03
CA MET A 108 2.03 -21.91 10.93
C MET A 108 1.20 -23.13 10.52
N MET A 109 1.66 -23.91 9.54
CA MET A 109 1.00 -25.14 9.12
C MET A 109 0.97 -26.16 10.26
N SER A 110 2.06 -26.31 11.01
CA SER A 110 2.12 -27.16 12.20
C SER A 110 1.08 -26.75 13.24
N LEU A 111 0.94 -25.45 13.51
CA LEU A 111 -0.07 -24.92 14.43
C LEU A 111 -1.51 -25.18 13.97
N LEU A 112 -1.78 -25.08 12.67
CA LEU A 112 -3.11 -25.28 12.10
C LEU A 112 -3.50 -26.76 11.97
N THR A 113 -2.52 -27.66 11.78
CA THR A 113 -2.76 -29.07 11.48
C THR A 113 -2.54 -30.01 12.66
N CYS A 114 -1.74 -29.64 13.66
CA CYS A 114 -1.46 -30.51 14.81
C CYS A 114 -2.54 -30.39 15.91
N HIS A 115 -3.56 -31.25 15.85
CA HIS A 115 -4.60 -31.37 16.88
C HIS A 115 -4.18 -32.07 18.20
N LYS A 116 -2.89 -32.25 18.47
CA LYS A 116 -2.45 -32.95 19.68
C LYS A 116 -2.70 -32.08 20.92
N LYS A 117 -3.52 -32.60 21.84
CA LYS A 117 -3.79 -32.06 23.19
C LYS A 117 -2.47 -31.74 23.93
N SER A 118 -1.94 -30.55 23.76
CA SER A 118 -0.86 -30.04 24.61
C SER A 118 -1.50 -29.22 25.73
N ALA A 119 -1.39 -29.77 26.95
CA ALA A 119 -1.74 -29.11 28.19
C ALA A 119 -0.74 -27.96 28.46
N ASN A 120 -0.87 -26.86 27.72
CA ASN A 120 -0.43 -25.51 28.08
C ASN A 120 -0.80 -24.54 26.96
N ARG A 121 -2.10 -24.26 26.80
CA ARG A 121 -2.55 -23.06 26.07
C ARG A 121 -2.27 -21.80 26.92
N LYS A 122 -1.00 -21.53 27.24
CA LYS A 122 -0.60 -20.14 27.45
C LYS A 122 -0.63 -19.55 26.05
N GLY A 123 -1.66 -18.76 25.76
CA GLY A 123 -1.96 -18.21 24.44
C GLY A 123 -0.68 -17.83 23.71
N VAL A 124 -0.52 -18.41 22.52
CA VAL A 124 0.65 -18.20 21.68
C VAL A 124 0.80 -16.69 21.50
N LYS A 125 1.78 -16.11 22.19
CA LYS A 125 2.23 -14.75 21.91
C LYS A 125 2.79 -14.82 20.49
N CYS A 126 1.99 -14.44 19.50
CA CYS A 126 2.50 -13.94 18.24
C CYS A 126 3.37 -12.73 18.60
N SER A 127 4.63 -12.98 18.95
CA SER A 127 5.53 -11.93 19.37
C SER A 127 5.95 -11.20 18.12
N ILE A 128 5.41 -10.00 17.94
CA ILE A 128 5.82 -9.08 16.89
C ILE A 128 7.34 -8.99 16.97
N LYS A 129 8.04 -9.32 15.87
CA LYS A 129 9.50 -9.21 15.81
C LYS A 129 9.90 -7.81 16.28
N PRO A 130 10.93 -7.65 17.12
CA PRO A 130 11.34 -6.33 17.63
C PRO A 130 11.53 -5.30 16.52
N GLU A 131 12.12 -5.71 15.39
CA GLU A 131 12.29 -4.90 14.19
C GLU A 131 10.95 -4.41 13.59
N LEU A 132 9.96 -5.31 13.44
CA LEU A 132 8.63 -4.92 12.95
C LEU A 132 7.94 -3.95 13.93
N LYS A 133 8.07 -4.19 15.24
CA LYS A 133 7.53 -3.30 16.26
C LYS A 133 8.13 -1.90 16.16
N GLU A 134 9.44 -1.82 15.91
CA GLU A 134 10.15 -0.55 15.76
C GLU A 134 9.70 0.20 14.50
N ILE A 135 9.55 -0.49 13.37
CA ILE A 135 9.03 0.07 12.11
C ILE A 135 7.62 0.62 12.31
N LEU A 136 6.74 -0.15 12.96
CA LEU A 136 5.37 0.29 13.25
C LEU A 136 5.34 1.50 14.20
N THR A 137 6.27 1.55 15.17
CA THR A 137 6.41 2.70 16.09
C THR A 137 6.83 3.96 15.34
N ARG A 138 7.79 3.85 14.41
CA ARG A 138 8.18 4.97 13.53
C ARG A 138 7.02 5.41 12.64
N LEU A 139 6.31 4.47 12.03
CA LEU A 139 5.16 4.76 11.18
C LEU A 139 4.06 5.51 11.95
N ASP A 140 3.72 5.07 13.16
CA ASP A 140 2.77 5.77 14.04
C ASP A 140 3.21 7.21 14.34
N ALA A 141 4.49 7.40 14.67
CA ALA A 141 5.05 8.73 14.93
C ALA A 141 4.95 9.65 13.69
N ARG A 142 5.22 9.13 12.50
CA ARG A 142 5.10 9.88 11.24
C ARG A 142 3.65 10.27 10.95
N ILE A 143 2.71 9.33 11.09
CA ILE A 143 1.27 9.58 10.90
C ILE A 143 0.78 10.64 11.89
N ARG A 144 1.15 10.51 13.17
CA ARG A 144 0.80 11.49 14.20
C ARG A 144 1.34 12.88 13.89
N SER A 145 2.60 12.96 13.46
CA SER A 145 3.24 14.22 13.06
C SER A 145 2.55 14.87 11.87
N LEU A 146 2.17 14.07 10.85
CA LEU A 146 1.41 14.55 9.71
C LEU A 146 0.01 15.03 10.12
N TYR A 147 -0.72 14.23 10.89
CA TYR A 147 -2.07 14.57 11.38
C TYR A 147 -2.09 15.88 12.16
N ALA A 148 -1.14 16.07 13.08
CA ALA A 148 -1.01 17.31 13.85
C ALA A 148 -0.70 18.55 12.99
N THR A 149 -0.28 18.35 11.74
CA THR A 149 0.06 19.42 10.79
C THR A 149 -1.11 19.79 9.86
N LEU A 150 -2.20 19.00 9.85
CA LEU A 150 -3.30 19.19 8.91
C LEU A 150 -4.13 20.44 9.23
N PRO A 151 -4.51 21.25 8.22
CA PRO A 151 -5.46 22.34 8.40
C PRO A 151 -6.85 21.86 8.86
N ALA A 152 -7.66 22.79 9.36
CA ALA A 152 -9.07 22.53 9.65
C ALA A 152 -9.82 22.06 8.38
N ASN A 153 -10.85 21.23 8.56
CA ASN A 153 -11.65 20.64 7.49
C ASN A 153 -10.87 19.72 6.52
N THR A 154 -9.71 19.19 6.94
CA THR A 154 -8.97 18.20 6.16
C THR A 154 -9.46 16.79 6.45
N MET A 155 -9.70 16.00 5.39
CA MET A 155 -9.93 14.56 5.50
C MET A 155 -8.61 13.81 5.34
N LEU A 156 -8.24 13.00 6.35
CA LEU A 156 -7.11 12.09 6.28
C LEU A 156 -7.61 10.65 6.05
N ILE A 157 -7.16 10.03 4.98
CA ILE A 157 -7.44 8.61 4.68
C ILE A 157 -6.13 7.84 4.79
N ILE A 158 -6.11 6.80 5.62
CA ILE A 158 -4.97 5.91 5.77
C ILE A 158 -5.36 4.57 5.14
N CYS A 159 -4.66 4.21 4.07
CA CYS A 159 -4.83 2.94 3.38
C CYS A 159 -3.59 2.08 3.60
N THR A 160 -3.78 0.83 4.01
CA THR A 160 -2.74 -0.19 3.95
C THR A 160 -3.01 -1.08 2.74
N GLY A 161 -1.96 -1.53 2.07
CA GLY A 161 -2.09 -2.60 1.07
C GLY A 161 -2.46 -3.93 1.72
N HIS A 162 -2.16 -5.01 1.01
CA HIS A 162 -2.52 -6.39 1.34
C HIS A 162 -1.87 -6.95 2.63
N GLY A 163 -1.05 -6.17 3.34
CA GLY A 163 -0.28 -6.63 4.48
C GLY A 163 0.84 -7.61 4.08
N ASP A 164 1.22 -8.50 4.99
CA ASP A 164 2.21 -9.56 4.73
C ASP A 164 1.56 -10.73 3.98
N THR A 165 1.50 -10.64 2.65
CA THR A 165 0.88 -11.67 1.81
C THR A 165 1.79 -12.86 1.51
N ALA A 166 3.09 -12.78 1.84
CA ALA A 166 4.00 -13.90 1.61
C ALA A 166 3.59 -15.16 2.40
N ILE A 167 2.78 -14.98 3.44
CA ILE A 167 2.31 -16.02 4.34
C ILE A 167 0.88 -16.50 3.98
N VAL A 168 0.20 -15.84 3.03
CA VAL A 168 -1.19 -16.15 2.65
C VAL A 168 -1.21 -16.81 1.27
N HIS A 169 -1.38 -18.14 1.25
CA HIS A 169 -1.70 -18.94 0.07
C HIS A 169 -2.92 -19.81 0.34
#